data_AF-A0A952HBU4-F1
#
_entry.id   AF-A0A952HBU4-F1
#
_cell.length_a   1.000
_cell.length_b   1.000
_cell.length_c   1.000
_cell.angle_alpha   90.00
_cell.angle_beta   90.00
_cell.angle_gamma   90.00
#
_symmetry.space_group_name_H-M   'P 1'
#
loop_
_entity.id
_entity.type
_entity.pdbx_description
1 polymer ?
#
loop_
_entity_poly.entity_id
_entity_poly.type
_entity_poly.pdbx_seq_one_letter_code
_entity_poly.pdbx_strand_id
1 'polypeptide(L)'
;MTPEAPETPLPETPAVAVRDLRDDAVAQLSRAGVPDPEVDAELLIGHVLGVGRGRVQALIVMDAEASPREFVERRAAREPLQHITGRAPFRSLELNVGPGVFVPRPETEQVAQFAIDALRAVPTPEPVAVDLGTGSGAIA
;
A
#
# COMPACT_ATOMS: atom_id res chain seq x y z
N MET A 1 13.14 20.08 -27.04
CA MET A 1 13.15 18.60 -26.97
C MET A 1 14.57 18.16 -26.73
N THR A 2 14.93 17.95 -25.48
CA THR A 2 16.22 17.34 -25.11
C THR A 2 16.02 15.82 -25.23
N PRO A 3 16.92 15.07 -25.88
CA PRO A 3 16.78 13.63 -25.95
C PRO A 3 16.99 13.05 -24.54
N GLU A 4 16.03 12.25 -24.09
CA GLU A 4 16.09 11.50 -22.85
C GLU A 4 17.22 10.46 -22.98
N ALA A 5 18.15 10.45 -22.03
CA ALA A 5 19.25 9.49 -22.02
C ALA A 5 18.68 8.07 -21.86
N PRO A 6 19.29 7.04 -22.48
CA PRO A 6 18.82 5.66 -22.30
C PRO A 6 18.98 5.28 -20.82
N GLU A 7 17.88 4.94 -20.16
CA GLU A 7 17.91 4.34 -18.83
C GLU A 7 18.72 3.04 -18.91
N THR A 8 19.88 3.03 -18.26
CA THR A 8 20.67 1.81 -18.07
C THR A 8 19.79 0.81 -17.31
N PRO A 9 19.57 -0.41 -17.84
CA PRO A 9 18.81 -1.42 -17.11
C PRO A 9 19.47 -1.66 -15.77
N LEU A 10 18.71 -1.56 -14.68
CA LEU A 10 19.17 -1.99 -13.37
C LEU A 10 19.63 -3.46 -13.49
N PRO A 11 20.74 -3.85 -12.84
CA PRO A 11 21.22 -5.23 -12.89
C PRO A 11 20.09 -6.18 -12.47
N GLU A 12 19.82 -7.20 -13.28
CA GLU A 12 18.80 -8.20 -12.97
C GLU A 12 19.25 -9.00 -11.75
N THR A 13 18.62 -8.73 -10.61
CA THR A 13 18.84 -9.53 -9.40
C THR A 13 18.35 -10.96 -9.66
N PRO A 14 19.16 -11.98 -9.37
CA PRO A 14 18.78 -13.37 -9.64
C PRO A 14 17.45 -13.72 -8.98
N ALA A 15 16.64 -14.52 -9.68
CA ALA A 15 15.40 -15.02 -9.15
C ALA A 15 15.69 -15.98 -7.97
N VAL A 16 14.90 -15.86 -6.91
CA VAL A 16 14.98 -16.69 -5.71
C VAL A 16 13.57 -17.10 -5.29
N ALA A 17 13.45 -18.17 -4.50
CA ALA A 17 12.14 -18.65 -4.07
C ALA A 17 11.38 -17.54 -3.31
N VAL A 18 10.09 -17.36 -3.63
CA VAL A 18 9.23 -16.36 -2.97
C VAL A 18 9.14 -16.61 -1.46
N ARG A 19 9.28 -17.87 -1.03
CA ARG A 19 9.39 -18.26 0.38
C ARG A 19 10.60 -17.60 1.05
N ASP A 20 11.78 -17.76 0.46
CA ASP A 20 13.02 -17.24 1.01
C ASP A 20 13.00 -15.70 1.06
N LEU A 21 12.49 -15.07 -0.02
CA LEU A 21 12.26 -13.61 -0.05
C LEU A 21 11.39 -13.13 1.10
N ARG A 22 10.31 -13.86 1.37
CA ARG A 22 9.37 -13.53 2.43
C ARG A 22 10.04 -13.69 3.79
N ASP A 23 10.79 -14.77 4.01
CA ASP A 23 11.44 -15.04 5.30
C ASP A 23 12.56 -14.05 5.61
N ASP A 24 13.36 -13.67 4.61
CA ASP A 24 14.37 -12.61 4.74
C ASP A 24 13.73 -11.25 5.04
N ALA A 25 12.65 -10.90 4.33
CA ALA A 25 11.90 -9.67 4.58
C ALA A 25 11.32 -9.64 6.01
N VAL A 26 10.71 -10.73 6.46
CA VAL A 26 10.17 -10.84 7.83
C VAL A 26 11.26 -10.71 8.87
N ALA A 27 12.43 -11.33 8.66
CA ALA A 27 13.56 -11.22 9.57
C ALA A 27 14.06 -9.76 9.67
N GLN A 28 14.12 -9.04 8.54
CA GLN A 28 14.53 -7.64 8.50
C GLN A 28 13.50 -6.72 9.17
N LEU A 29 12.21 -6.87 8.87
CA LEU A 29 11.14 -6.06 9.42
C LEU A 29 10.96 -6.29 10.94
N SER A 30 11.09 -7.54 11.38
CA SER A 30 11.10 -7.89 12.81
C SER A 30 12.22 -7.19 13.56
N ARG A 31 13.46 -7.22 13.03
CA ARG A 31 14.60 -6.52 13.62
C ARG A 31 14.40 -5.00 13.68
N ALA A 32 13.64 -4.44 12.75
CA ALA A 32 13.29 -3.02 12.71
C ALA A 32 12.08 -2.65 13.61
N GLY A 33 11.47 -3.60 14.33
CA GLY A 33 10.32 -3.34 15.20
C GLY A 33 9.03 -3.00 14.45
N VAL A 34 8.86 -3.53 13.23
CA VAL A 34 7.59 -3.43 12.50
C VAL A 34 6.52 -4.28 13.19
N PRO A 35 5.29 -3.76 13.44
CA PRO A 35 4.25 -4.48 14.19
C PRO A 35 3.82 -5.81 13.57
N ASP A 36 3.58 -5.84 12.26
CA ASP A 36 3.05 -7.01 11.53
C ASP A 36 4.00 -7.39 10.38
N PRO A 37 5.22 -7.87 10.68
CA PRO A 37 6.27 -8.04 9.69
C PRO A 37 5.90 -9.06 8.61
N GLU A 38 5.14 -10.12 8.95
CA GLU A 38 4.65 -11.13 8.00
C GLU A 38 3.67 -10.54 6.99
N VAL A 39 2.72 -9.74 7.45
CA VAL A 39 1.71 -9.10 6.61
C VAL A 39 2.37 -8.07 5.71
N ASP A 40 3.25 -7.23 6.27
CA ASP A 40 3.97 -6.21 5.52
C ASP A 40 4.89 -6.84 4.45
N ALA A 41 5.60 -7.92 4.77
CA ALA A 41 6.44 -8.63 3.80
C ALA A 41 5.62 -9.18 2.61
N GLU A 42 4.50 -9.85 2.88
CA GLU A 42 3.65 -10.39 1.82
C GLU A 42 3.00 -9.30 0.96
N LEU A 43 2.60 -8.17 1.57
CA LEU A 43 2.05 -7.03 0.83
C LEU A 43 3.10 -6.32 -0.03
N LEU A 44 4.34 -6.19 0.45
CA LEU A 44 5.45 -5.64 -0.32
C LEU A 44 5.84 -6.53 -1.50
N ILE A 45 5.94 -7.84 -1.29
CA ILE A 45 6.19 -8.82 -2.36
C ILE A 45 5.06 -8.76 -3.39
N GLY A 46 3.80 -8.72 -2.92
CA GLY A 46 2.64 -8.59 -3.80
C GLY A 46 2.70 -7.32 -4.64
N HIS A 47 3.05 -6.18 -4.04
CA HIS A 47 3.24 -4.92 -4.75
C HIS A 47 4.31 -5.03 -5.86
N VAL A 48 5.46 -5.63 -5.56
CA VAL A 48 6.56 -5.84 -6.52
C VAL A 48 6.14 -6.73 -7.68
N LEU A 49 5.38 -7.78 -7.40
CA LEU A 49 4.92 -8.75 -8.39
C LEU A 49 3.64 -8.34 -9.11
N GLY A 50 3.00 -7.24 -8.71
CA GLY A 50 1.71 -6.81 -9.25
C GLY A 50 0.55 -7.75 -8.89
N VAL A 51 0.63 -8.47 -7.77
CA VAL A 51 -0.38 -9.44 -7.33
C VAL A 51 -0.84 -9.18 -5.89
N GLY A 52 -2.04 -9.67 -5.54
CA GLY A 52 -2.55 -9.57 -4.18
C GLY A 52 -1.88 -10.55 -3.20
N ARG A 53 -2.00 -10.28 -1.89
CA ARG A 53 -1.46 -11.11 -0.81
C ARG A 53 -1.81 -12.60 -0.94
N GLY A 54 -3.07 -12.93 -1.24
CA GLY A 54 -3.49 -14.33 -1.40
C GLY A 54 -2.75 -15.05 -2.54
N ARG A 55 -2.40 -14.32 -3.61
CA ARG A 55 -1.59 -14.89 -4.70
C ARG A 55 -0.14 -15.09 -4.27
N VAL A 56 0.44 -14.18 -3.48
CA VAL A 56 1.76 -14.38 -2.87
C VAL A 56 1.81 -15.66 -2.04
N GLN A 57 0.80 -15.89 -1.20
CA GLN A 57 0.70 -17.12 -0.41
C GLN A 57 0.63 -18.38 -1.28
N ALA A 58 -0.12 -18.34 -2.39
CA ALA A 58 -0.13 -19.43 -3.35
C ALA A 58 1.24 -19.66 -4.00
N LEU A 59 1.96 -18.59 -4.36
CA LEU A 59 3.31 -18.68 -4.95
C LEU A 59 4.32 -19.30 -3.97
N ILE A 60 4.22 -19.02 -2.67
CA ILE A 60 5.04 -19.66 -1.61
C ILE A 60 4.79 -21.17 -1.55
N VAL A 61 3.52 -21.60 -1.66
CA VAL A 61 3.16 -23.02 -1.65
C VAL A 61 3.63 -23.72 -2.93
N MET A 62 3.59 -23.02 -4.06
CA MET A 62 4.04 -23.51 -5.36
C MET A 62 5.56 -23.47 -5.55
N ASP A 63 6.30 -22.95 -4.58
CA ASP A 63 7.77 -22.77 -4.65
C ASP A 63 8.20 -21.96 -5.88
N ALA A 64 7.43 -20.94 -6.23
CA ALA A 64 7.72 -20.07 -7.35
C ALA A 64 8.92 -19.15 -7.05
N GLU A 65 9.62 -18.73 -8.09
CA GLU A 65 10.74 -17.79 -8.00
C GLU A 65 10.34 -16.37 -8.39
N ALA A 66 10.99 -15.38 -7.79
CA ALA A 66 10.82 -13.96 -8.07
C ALA A 66 12.14 -13.20 -7.91
N SER A 67 12.30 -12.10 -8.64
CA SER A 67 13.42 -11.18 -8.42
C SER A 67 13.10 -10.22 -7.26
N PRO A 68 13.99 -10.09 -6.27
CA PRO A 68 13.82 -9.14 -5.17
C PRO A 68 13.84 -7.69 -5.68
N ARG A 69 13.13 -6.80 -4.97
CA ARG A 69 13.27 -5.34 -5.10
C ARG A 69 13.44 -4.70 -3.73
N GLU A 70 14.22 -3.62 -3.68
CA GLU A 70 14.60 -2.89 -2.45
C GLU A 70 13.46 -2.02 -1.87
N PHE A 71 12.36 -2.64 -1.46
CA PHE A 71 11.26 -1.94 -0.76
C PHE A 71 11.18 -2.28 0.74
N VAL A 72 11.78 -3.40 1.15
CA VAL A 72 11.86 -3.80 2.56
C VAL A 72 12.65 -2.80 3.38
N GLU A 73 13.70 -2.20 2.81
CA GLU A 73 14.53 -1.19 3.48
C GLU A 73 13.75 0.08 3.82
N ARG A 74 12.95 0.58 2.89
CA ARG A 74 12.04 1.71 3.13
C ARG A 74 11.08 1.42 4.27
N ARG A 75 10.50 0.20 4.26
CA ARG A 75 9.58 -0.21 5.32
C ARG A 75 10.28 -0.39 6.67
N ALA A 76 11.50 -0.93 6.68
CA ALA A 76 12.34 -1.05 7.87
C ALA A 76 12.74 0.32 8.42
N ALA A 77 12.93 1.33 7.57
CA ALA A 77 13.10 2.74 7.93
C ALA A 77 11.80 3.42 8.43
N ARG A 78 10.74 2.64 8.69
CA ARG A 78 9.45 3.08 9.23
C ARG A 78 8.63 3.97 8.29
N GLU A 79 8.93 3.97 7.00
CA GLU A 79 8.01 4.52 6.02
C GLU A 79 6.68 3.74 6.06
N PRO A 80 5.52 4.42 6.01
CA PRO A 80 4.22 3.75 5.97
C PRO A 80 4.12 2.82 4.77
N LEU A 81 3.61 1.60 4.99
CA LEU A 81 3.42 0.61 3.92
C LEU A 81 2.65 1.21 2.73
N GLN A 82 1.60 1.97 3.02
CA GLN A 82 0.72 2.58 2.02
C GLN A 82 1.44 3.62 1.16
N HIS A 83 2.44 4.32 1.70
CA HIS A 83 3.27 5.26 0.93
C HIS A 83 4.26 4.51 0.03
N ILE A 84 4.73 3.34 0.47
CA ILE A 84 5.60 2.49 -0.34
C ILE A 84 4.80 1.87 -1.50
N THR A 85 3.60 1.34 -1.22
CA THR A 85 2.73 0.70 -2.23
C THR A 85 1.92 1.71 -3.05
N GLY A 86 1.94 2.98 -2.66
CA GLY A 86 1.20 4.10 -3.27
C GLY A 86 -0.30 4.06 -3.03
N ARG A 87 -0.81 3.15 -2.20
CA ARG A 87 -2.24 2.83 -2.11
C ARG A 87 -2.72 2.57 -0.69
N ALA A 88 -3.91 3.04 -0.37
CA ALA A 88 -4.58 2.80 0.92
C ALA A 88 -6.06 2.44 0.72
N PRO A 89 -6.56 1.39 1.39
CA PRO A 89 -8.00 1.10 1.38
C PRO A 89 -8.75 2.17 2.21
N PHE A 90 -9.94 2.52 1.75
CA PHE A 90 -10.90 3.33 2.51
C PHE A 90 -12.31 2.93 2.12
N ARG A 91 -13.07 2.34 3.05
CA ARG A 91 -14.38 1.74 2.79
C ARG A 91 -14.29 0.74 1.63
N SER A 92 -15.09 0.92 0.58
CA SER A 92 -15.06 0.10 -0.64
C SER A 92 -14.13 0.66 -1.73
N LEU A 93 -13.30 1.65 -1.41
CA LEU A 93 -12.40 2.34 -2.35
C LEU A 93 -10.94 1.98 -2.07
N GLU A 94 -10.12 2.08 -3.12
CA GLU A 94 -8.66 2.10 -3.02
C GLU A 94 -8.20 3.50 -3.46
N LEU A 95 -7.50 4.20 -2.57
CA LEU A 95 -7.06 5.58 -2.79
C LEU A 95 -5.57 5.61 -3.08
N ASN A 96 -5.16 6.46 -4.02
CA ASN A 96 -3.75 6.77 -4.23
C ASN A 96 -3.24 7.65 -3.08
N VAL A 97 -2.10 7.26 -2.49
CA VAL A 97 -1.46 8.00 -1.40
C VAL A 97 0.05 8.05 -1.61
N GLY A 98 0.71 9.02 -0.97
CA GLY A 98 2.15 9.19 -1.07
C GLY A 98 2.68 10.17 -0.04
N PRO A 99 3.97 10.56 -0.14
CA PRO A 99 4.59 11.52 0.76
C PRO A 99 3.78 12.81 0.87
N GLY A 100 3.55 13.28 2.11
CA GLY A 100 2.73 14.47 2.39
C GLY A 100 1.22 14.24 2.43
N VAL A 101 0.73 13.05 2.06
CA VAL A 101 -0.68 12.67 2.16
C VAL A 101 -0.90 11.81 3.41
N PHE A 102 -1.88 12.17 4.23
CA PHE A 102 -2.23 11.37 5.40
C PHE A 102 -2.84 10.03 4.98
N VAL A 103 -2.30 8.92 5.50
CA VAL A 103 -2.85 7.58 5.24
C VAL A 103 -4.22 7.49 5.92
N PRO A 104 -5.31 7.22 5.18
CA PRO A 104 -6.64 7.03 5.75
C PRO A 104 -6.62 5.99 6.88
N ARG A 105 -7.33 6.27 7.97
CA ARG A 105 -7.42 5.36 9.13
C ARG A 105 -8.78 4.66 9.12
N PRO A 106 -8.87 3.40 9.58
CA PRO A 106 -10.14 2.68 9.68
C PRO A 106 -11.20 3.46 10.46
N GLU A 107 -10.81 4.16 11.52
CA GLU A 107 -11.71 4.97 12.35
C GLU A 107 -12.31 6.15 11.57
N THR A 108 -11.63 6.66 10.54
CA THR A 108 -12.11 7.76 9.69
C THR A 108 -13.29 7.33 8.81
N GLU A 109 -13.46 6.03 8.55
CA GLU A 109 -14.60 5.53 7.78
C GLU A 109 -15.95 5.78 8.48
N GLN A 110 -15.93 5.80 9.82
CA GLN A 110 -17.11 6.08 10.63
C GLN A 110 -17.56 7.55 10.49
N VAL A 111 -16.60 8.47 10.35
CA VAL A 111 -16.88 9.90 10.10
C VAL A 111 -17.56 10.06 8.74
N ALA A 112 -17.06 9.39 7.70
CA ALA A 112 -17.71 9.39 6.40
C ALA A 112 -19.15 8.84 6.47
N GLN A 113 -19.39 7.81 7.29
CA GLN A 113 -20.74 7.27 7.47
C GLN A 113 -21.69 8.30 8.10
N PHE A 114 -21.25 9.01 9.15
CA PHE A 114 -22.06 10.07 9.75
C PHE A 114 -22.35 11.21 8.78
N ALA A 115 -21.39 11.59 7.93
CA ALA A 115 -21.59 12.61 6.91
C ALA A 115 -22.64 12.16 5.87
N ILE A 116 -22.55 10.92 5.39
CA ILE A 116 -23.53 10.32 4.46
C ILE A 116 -24.94 10.33 5.07
N ASP A 117 -25.07 9.91 6.33
CA ASP A 117 -26.36 9.83 7.00
C ASP A 117 -26.95 11.24 7.23
N ALA A 118 -26.11 12.22 7.59
CA ALA A 118 -26.53 13.61 7.71
C ALA A 118 -27.00 14.19 6.38
N LEU A 119 -26.27 13.95 5.27
CA LEU A 119 -26.66 14.41 3.94
C LEU A 119 -27.99 13.81 3.47
N ARG A 120 -28.21 12.50 3.73
CA ARG A 120 -29.47 11.82 3.40
C ARG A 120 -30.67 12.34 4.19
N ALA A 121 -30.45 12.94 5.36
CA ALA A 121 -31.50 13.52 6.19
C ALA A 121 -31.90 14.94 5.76
N VAL A 122 -31.11 15.61 4.90
CA VAL A 122 -31.46 16.93 4.40
C VAL A 122 -32.63 16.81 3.41
N PRO A 123 -33.73 17.58 3.56
CA PRO A 123 -34.90 17.50 2.69
C PRO A 123 -34.66 18.22 1.34
N THR A 124 -33.59 17.85 0.65
CA THR A 124 -33.23 18.33 -0.69
C THR A 124 -32.67 17.16 -1.50
N PRO A 125 -32.96 17.06 -2.80
CA PRO A 125 -32.38 16.02 -3.64
C PRO A 125 -30.87 16.20 -3.89
N GLU A 126 -30.33 17.41 -3.69
CA GLU A 126 -28.93 17.75 -3.98
C GLU A 126 -28.28 18.45 -2.78
N PRO A 127 -28.00 17.72 -1.68
CA PRO A 127 -27.36 18.30 -0.51
C PRO A 127 -25.88 18.56 -0.79
N VAL A 128 -25.36 19.68 -0.29
CA VAL A 128 -23.96 20.09 -0.48
C VAL A 128 -23.17 19.88 0.81
N ALA A 129 -22.01 19.23 0.72
CA ALA A 129 -21.03 19.10 1.80
C ALA A 129 -19.70 19.77 1.42
N VAL A 130 -18.92 20.10 2.44
CA VAL A 130 -17.54 20.58 2.31
C VAL A 130 -16.65 19.76 3.24
N ASP A 131 -15.58 19.18 2.69
CA ASP A 131 -14.54 18.48 3.45
C ASP A 131 -13.30 19.38 3.59
N LEU A 132 -13.04 19.85 4.81
CA LEU A 132 -11.94 20.75 5.12
C LEU A 132 -10.69 19.95 5.48
N GLY A 133 -9.63 20.10 4.69
CA GLY A 133 -8.39 19.33 4.89
C GLY A 133 -8.48 17.91 4.36
N THR A 134 -9.16 17.72 3.24
CA THR A 134 -9.51 16.40 2.66
C THR A 134 -8.32 15.45 2.42
N GLY A 135 -7.09 15.97 2.33
CA GLY A 135 -5.89 15.17 2.20
C GLY A 135 -5.94 14.27 0.96
N SER A 136 -6.06 12.96 1.16
CA SER A 136 -6.22 11.97 0.09
C SER A 136 -7.58 12.03 -0.62
N GLY A 137 -8.52 12.85 -0.16
CA GLY A 137 -9.90 12.84 -0.66
C GLY A 137 -10.75 11.74 -0.05
N ALA A 138 -10.33 11.12 1.07
CA ALA A 138 -10.96 9.90 1.55
C ALA A 138 -12.45 10.08 1.89
N ILE A 139 -12.84 11.20 2.49
CA ILE A 139 -14.22 11.48 2.91
C ILE A 139 -15.05 12.12 1.78
N ALA A 140 -14.39 12.84 0.86
CA ALA A 140 -15.03 13.72 -0.13
C ALA A 140 -15.80 12.97 -1.23
#